data_AF-A0A7S8E991-F1
#
_entry.id   AF-A0A7S8E991-F1
#
_cell.length_a   1.000
_cell.length_b   1.000
_cell.length_c   1.000
_cell.angle_alpha   90.00
_cell.angle_beta   90.00
_cell.angle_gamma   90.00
#
_symmetry.space_group_name_H-M   'P 1'
#
loop_
_entity.id
_entity.type
_entity.pdbx_description
1 polymer ?
#
loop_
_entity_poly.entity_id
_entity_poly.type
_entity_poly.pdbx_seq_one_letter_code
_entity_poly.pdbx_strand_id
1 'polypeptide(L)'
;MYQQYDQTNDDDFVFIDPDAEKPKRGRDFGDSPRPVQPPLDNNMLPTLFGFTRADFEANEDGYLTTSQSDKLAKHVKGEADSMWLLLTIFLGVAMFLALVFTLQGLEMGPLLLGAGAIIAPFMFLAYRRQRALTGDSQENRVVAIEGMWDIVGNYSKDEFYLVVGGKRLKISPRAFDFLRSRGSGYLRAYYAEKSKVLLSAEVLPMPEEKLKNDKLKNEDIADGEGQHDRLAVDTEPEGDIVIDRYAQQQTAPQTEKQHPLE
;
A
#
# COMPACT_ATOMS: atom_id res chain seq x y z
N MET A 1 -7.90 -61.59 14.73
CA MET A 1 -8.35 -61.42 13.33
C MET A 1 -7.19 -60.79 12.58
N TYR A 2 -6.42 -61.61 11.87
CA TYR A 2 -5.28 -61.18 11.07
C TYR A 2 -5.80 -60.94 9.65
N GLN A 3 -5.65 -59.73 9.12
CA GLN A 3 -5.89 -59.48 7.70
C GLN A 3 -4.59 -59.74 6.93
N GLN A 4 -4.72 -60.60 5.93
CA GLN A 4 -3.70 -61.04 5.00
C GLN A 4 -3.20 -59.87 4.15
N TYR A 5 -1.87 -59.83 3.97
CA TYR A 5 -1.22 -59.04 2.92
C TYR A 5 -1.41 -59.78 1.60
N ASP A 6 -2.05 -59.12 0.63
CA ASP A 6 -2.12 -59.60 -0.74
C ASP A 6 -0.88 -59.10 -1.49
N GLN A 7 -0.08 -60.06 -1.96
CA GLN A 7 1.07 -59.85 -2.83
C GLN A 7 0.54 -59.55 -4.24
N THR A 8 0.85 -58.37 -4.77
CA THR A 8 0.71 -58.12 -6.21
C THR A 8 2.07 -57.79 -6.81
N ASN A 9 2.49 -58.78 -7.61
CA ASN A 9 3.51 -58.84 -8.65
C ASN A 9 4.37 -57.60 -8.95
N ASP A 10 5.66 -57.88 -8.90
CA ASP A 10 6.71 -57.27 -9.72
C ASP A 10 6.38 -57.32 -11.22
N ASP A 11 7.07 -56.44 -11.96
CA ASP A 11 7.22 -56.36 -13.42
C ASP A 11 6.22 -55.48 -14.19
N ASP A 12 6.29 -54.17 -13.96
CA ASP A 12 6.03 -53.17 -15.02
C ASP A 12 7.25 -52.24 -15.16
N PHE A 13 8.31 -52.77 -15.78
CA PHE A 13 9.39 -51.95 -16.33
C PHE A 13 8.84 -51.16 -17.52
N VAL A 14 8.45 -49.90 -17.29
CA VAL A 14 8.14 -48.94 -18.34
C VAL A 14 9.44 -48.66 -19.10
N PHE A 15 9.57 -49.23 -20.30
CA PHE A 15 10.55 -48.81 -21.30
C PHE A 15 10.25 -47.34 -21.66
N ILE A 16 11.04 -46.42 -21.12
CA ILE A 16 11.07 -45.03 -21.59
C ILE A 16 11.90 -45.03 -22.86
N ASP A 17 11.23 -44.91 -24.00
CA ASP A 17 11.87 -44.72 -25.29
C ASP A 17 12.65 -43.38 -25.27
N PRO A 18 14.00 -43.40 -25.37
CA PRO A 18 14.81 -42.19 -25.23
C PRO A 18 14.63 -41.20 -26.39
N ASP A 19 13.96 -41.61 -27.47
CA ASP A 19 13.66 -40.78 -28.65
C ASP A 19 12.20 -40.30 -28.70
N ALA A 20 11.42 -40.49 -27.63
CA ALA A 20 10.09 -39.90 -27.53
C ALA A 20 10.20 -38.36 -27.47
N GLU A 21 9.86 -37.71 -28.59
CA GLU A 21 9.81 -36.25 -28.72
C GLU A 21 9.09 -35.65 -27.51
N LYS A 22 9.83 -34.84 -26.75
CA LYS A 22 9.30 -34.10 -25.60
C LYS A 22 8.04 -33.35 -26.04
N PRO A 23 6.88 -33.52 -25.38
CA PRO A 23 5.72 -32.70 -25.70
C PRO A 23 6.12 -31.25 -25.48
N LYS A 24 6.17 -30.48 -26.57
CA LYS A 24 6.34 -29.03 -26.54
C LYS A 24 5.25 -28.50 -25.63
N ARG A 25 5.60 -28.12 -24.40
CA ARG A 25 4.76 -27.32 -23.52
C ARG A 25 4.64 -25.92 -24.13
N GLY A 26 3.92 -25.82 -25.24
CA GLY A 26 3.23 -24.60 -25.64
C GLY A 26 2.09 -24.43 -24.64
N ARG A 27 2.44 -23.89 -23.47
CA ARG A 27 1.45 -23.48 -22.50
C ARG A 27 0.92 -22.14 -23.02
N ASP A 28 0.01 -22.21 -23.99
CA ASP A 28 -0.95 -21.14 -24.22
C ASP A 28 -1.70 -21.00 -22.90
N PHE A 29 -1.24 -20.07 -22.07
CA PHE A 29 -2.12 -19.41 -21.14
C PHE A 29 -3.03 -18.53 -22.00
N GLY A 30 -3.98 -19.17 -22.67
CA GLY A 30 -5.17 -18.47 -23.13
C GLY A 30 -5.70 -17.72 -21.93
N ASP A 31 -5.83 -16.40 -22.11
CA ASP A 31 -6.50 -15.49 -21.19
C ASP A 31 -7.82 -16.14 -20.78
N SER A 32 -7.79 -16.87 -19.68
CA SER A 32 -9.00 -17.40 -19.07
C SER A 32 -9.73 -16.14 -18.63
N PRO A 33 -10.90 -15.83 -19.21
CA PRO A 33 -11.60 -14.60 -18.89
C PRO A 33 -11.79 -14.61 -17.37
N ARG A 34 -11.16 -13.65 -16.69
CA ARG A 34 -11.35 -13.50 -15.25
C ARG A 34 -12.87 -13.46 -15.05
N PRO A 35 -13.42 -14.25 -14.11
CA PRO A 35 -14.86 -14.24 -13.89
C PRO A 35 -15.30 -12.79 -13.76
N VAL A 36 -16.24 -12.36 -14.62
CA VAL A 36 -16.68 -10.96 -14.69
C VAL A 36 -17.28 -10.61 -13.34
N GLN A 37 -16.48 -9.97 -12.50
CA GLN A 37 -16.92 -9.58 -11.17
C GLN A 37 -17.91 -8.43 -11.34
N PRO A 38 -19.01 -8.42 -10.58
CA PRO A 38 -20.00 -7.35 -10.69
C PRO A 38 -19.32 -6.01 -10.38
N PRO A 39 -19.68 -4.94 -11.11
CA PRO A 39 -19.15 -3.61 -10.86
C PRO A 39 -19.53 -3.15 -9.44
N LEU A 40 -18.71 -2.29 -8.88
CA LEU A 40 -18.97 -1.65 -7.59
C LEU A 40 -20.04 -0.57 -7.78
N ASP A 41 -21.17 -0.70 -7.09
CA ASP A 41 -22.23 0.32 -7.08
C ASP A 41 -21.91 1.41 -6.04
N ASN A 42 -22.24 2.65 -6.39
CA ASN A 42 -22.04 3.84 -5.57
C ASN A 42 -22.75 3.75 -4.20
N ASN A 43 -23.90 3.09 -4.14
CA ASN A 43 -24.66 2.95 -2.90
C ASN A 43 -24.04 1.95 -1.91
N MET A 44 -23.11 1.10 -2.36
CA MET A 44 -22.53 0.05 -1.52
C MET A 44 -21.37 0.54 -0.66
N LEU A 45 -20.60 1.52 -1.14
CA LEU A 45 -19.45 2.08 -0.43
C LEU A 45 -19.83 2.76 0.90
N PRO A 46 -20.84 3.67 0.95
CA PRO A 46 -21.25 4.28 2.20
C PRO A 46 -21.71 3.25 3.24
N THR A 47 -22.44 2.22 2.80
CA THR A 47 -22.91 1.16 3.69
C THR A 47 -21.76 0.31 4.23
N LEU A 48 -20.78 -0.03 3.39
CA LEU A 48 -19.65 -0.88 3.76
C LEU A 48 -18.74 -0.22 4.80
N PHE A 49 -18.50 1.07 4.63
CA PHE A 49 -17.58 1.84 5.46
C PHE A 49 -18.29 2.68 6.55
N GLY A 50 -19.62 2.70 6.55
CA GLY A 50 -20.42 3.49 7.49
C GLY A 50 -20.28 5.00 7.27
N PHE A 51 -20.18 5.42 6.01
CA PHE A 51 -20.21 6.83 5.62
C PHE A 51 -21.67 7.30 5.49
N THR A 52 -21.92 8.52 5.93
CA THR A 52 -23.20 9.20 5.73
C THR A 52 -23.11 10.19 4.57
N ARG A 53 -24.26 10.62 4.05
CA ARG A 53 -24.30 11.67 3.03
C ARG A 53 -23.68 12.99 3.51
N ALA A 54 -23.89 13.34 4.77
CA ALA A 54 -23.29 14.51 5.39
C ALA A 54 -21.75 14.40 5.44
N ASP A 55 -21.21 13.20 5.62
CA ASP A 55 -19.75 12.98 5.56
C ASP A 55 -19.20 13.23 4.16
N PHE A 56 -19.96 12.89 3.11
CA PHE A 56 -19.55 13.15 1.74
C PHE A 56 -19.56 14.65 1.44
N GLU A 57 -20.67 15.33 1.72
CA GLU A 57 -20.84 16.76 1.48
C GLU A 57 -19.78 17.59 2.23
N ALA A 58 -19.51 17.26 3.50
CA ALA A 58 -18.45 17.94 4.26
C ALA A 58 -17.05 17.71 3.67
N ASN A 59 -16.74 16.49 3.24
CA ASN A 59 -15.43 16.16 2.67
C ASN A 59 -15.22 16.80 1.30
N GLU A 60 -16.29 16.96 0.51
CA GLU A 60 -16.26 17.69 -0.76
C GLU A 60 -15.90 19.17 -0.53
N ASP A 61 -16.46 19.78 0.52
CA ASP A 61 -16.10 21.13 0.97
C ASP A 61 -14.71 21.20 1.66
N GLY A 62 -14.06 20.06 1.87
CA GLY A 62 -12.71 19.96 2.42
C GLY A 62 -12.63 19.91 3.95
N TYR A 63 -13.76 19.72 4.65
CA TYR A 63 -13.86 19.69 6.11
C TYR A 63 -14.29 18.31 6.64
N LEU A 64 -13.94 17.97 7.89
CA LEU A 64 -14.45 16.76 8.54
C LEU A 64 -15.75 17.04 9.27
N THR A 65 -16.65 16.06 9.28
CA THR A 65 -17.77 16.06 10.22
C THR A 65 -17.29 15.76 11.64
N THR A 66 -18.10 16.12 12.64
CA THR A 66 -17.81 15.79 14.05
C THR A 66 -17.65 14.29 14.28
N SER A 67 -18.41 13.46 13.56
CA SER A 67 -18.28 12.00 13.67
C SER A 67 -16.93 11.53 13.14
N GLN A 68 -16.46 12.09 12.03
CA GLN A 68 -15.17 11.76 11.44
C GLN A 68 -14.00 12.29 12.27
N SER A 69 -14.10 13.50 12.82
CA SER A 69 -13.09 14.04 13.74
C SER A 69 -12.95 13.16 14.99
N ASP A 70 -14.07 12.69 15.56
CA ASP A 70 -14.05 11.79 16.72
C ASP A 70 -13.45 10.43 16.38
N LYS A 71 -13.80 9.86 15.20
CA LYS A 71 -13.21 8.60 14.71
C LYS A 71 -11.70 8.76 14.50
N LEU A 72 -11.27 9.86 13.89
CA LEU A 72 -9.86 10.17 13.66
C LEU A 72 -9.11 10.35 14.98
N ALA A 73 -9.67 11.11 15.92
CA ALA A 73 -9.09 11.31 17.25
C ALA A 73 -8.94 9.98 18.02
N LYS A 74 -9.95 9.09 17.95
CA LYS A 74 -9.86 7.74 18.52
C LYS A 74 -8.77 6.90 17.88
N HIS A 75 -8.63 6.97 16.54
CA HIS A 75 -7.59 6.24 15.82
C HIS A 75 -6.19 6.74 16.21
N VAL A 76 -5.99 8.05 16.20
CA VAL A 76 -4.73 8.69 16.61
C VAL A 76 -4.40 8.36 18.08
N LYS A 77 -5.40 8.38 18.97
CA LYS A 77 -5.22 7.99 20.36
C LYS A 77 -4.82 6.52 20.50
N GLY A 78 -5.45 5.61 19.76
CA GLY A 78 -5.08 4.19 19.76
C GLY A 78 -3.65 3.94 19.30
N GLU A 79 -3.20 4.64 18.25
CA GLU A 79 -1.79 4.58 17.82
C GLU A 79 -0.86 5.13 18.91
N ALA A 80 -1.19 6.26 19.51
CA ALA A 80 -0.40 6.87 20.58
C ALA A 80 -0.30 5.96 21.82
N ASP A 81 -1.41 5.36 22.25
CA ASP A 81 -1.47 4.44 23.38
C ASP A 81 -0.60 3.19 23.10
N SER A 82 -0.62 2.66 21.88
CA SER A 82 0.23 1.52 21.49
C SER A 82 1.72 1.86 21.50
N MET A 83 2.10 3.07 21.06
CA MET A 83 3.49 3.53 21.13
C MET A 83 3.93 3.73 22.58
N TRP A 84 3.05 4.26 23.43
CA TRP A 84 3.34 4.46 24.84
C TRP A 84 3.50 3.13 25.58
N LEU A 85 2.68 2.12 25.25
CA LEU A 85 2.84 0.76 25.75
C LEU A 85 4.18 0.15 25.31
N LEU A 86 4.57 0.31 24.05
CA LEU A 86 5.88 -0.16 23.59
C LEU A 86 7.03 0.54 24.33
N LEU A 87 6.95 1.87 24.50
CA LEU A 87 7.95 2.66 25.23
C LEU A 87 8.09 2.20 26.68
N THR A 88 6.97 1.96 27.37
CA THR A 88 6.98 1.49 28.77
C THR A 88 7.57 0.09 28.91
N ILE A 89 7.29 -0.83 27.97
CA ILE A 89 7.95 -2.14 27.92
C ILE A 89 9.47 -1.99 27.75
N PHE A 90 9.91 -1.17 26.79
CA PHE A 90 11.33 -0.92 26.56
C PHE A 90 12.01 -0.31 27.79
N LEU A 91 11.35 0.66 28.45
CA LEU A 91 11.87 1.26 29.68
C LEU A 91 11.96 0.24 30.82
N GLY A 92 10.96 -0.64 30.96
CA GLY A 92 10.97 -1.71 31.95
C GLY A 92 12.12 -2.70 31.73
N VAL A 93 12.35 -3.12 30.48
CA VAL A 93 13.48 -3.99 30.13
C VAL A 93 14.81 -3.28 30.36
N ALA A 94 14.93 -2.00 30.00
CA ALA A 94 16.14 -1.22 30.22
C ALA A 94 16.47 -1.08 31.72
N MET A 95 15.47 -0.79 32.56
CA MET A 95 15.67 -0.73 34.01
C MET A 95 16.05 -2.09 34.60
N PHE A 96 15.42 -3.17 34.12
CA PHE A 96 15.75 -4.52 34.57
C PHE A 96 17.20 -4.90 34.22
N LEU A 97 17.65 -4.62 32.99
CA LEU A 97 19.03 -4.83 32.58
C LEU A 97 20.00 -3.97 33.41
N ALA A 98 19.67 -2.70 33.64
CA ALA A 98 20.47 -1.83 34.49
C ALA A 98 20.63 -2.40 35.90
N LEU A 99 19.55 -2.93 36.49
CA LEU A 99 19.58 -3.59 37.81
C LEU A 99 20.51 -4.81 37.82
N VAL A 100 20.40 -5.69 36.82
CA VAL A 100 21.26 -6.88 36.68
C VAL A 100 22.73 -6.49 36.60
N PHE A 101 23.07 -5.49 35.79
CA PHE A 101 24.45 -5.03 35.63
C PHE A 101 25.00 -4.37 36.89
N THR A 102 24.19 -3.63 37.65
CA THR A 102 24.62 -3.14 38.97
C THR A 102 24.93 -4.25 39.95
N LEU A 103 24.13 -5.33 39.96
CA LEU A 103 24.38 -6.47 40.84
C LEU A 103 25.67 -7.22 40.47
N GLN A 104 26.12 -7.10 39.21
CA GLN A 104 27.39 -7.66 38.72
C GLN A 104 28.59 -6.74 38.96
N GLY A 105 28.39 -5.54 39.51
CA GLY A 105 29.46 -4.57 39.75
C GLY A 105 30.00 -3.89 38.47
N LEU A 106 29.24 -3.92 37.37
CA LEU A 106 29.62 -3.27 36.12
C LEU A 106 29.24 -1.78 36.16
N GLU A 107 30.06 -0.94 35.53
CA GLU A 107 29.81 0.50 35.46
C GLU A 107 28.53 0.81 34.66
N MET A 108 27.60 1.54 35.28
CA MET A 108 26.32 1.91 34.65
C MET A 108 26.43 2.96 33.55
N GLY A 109 27.49 3.78 33.56
CA GLY A 109 27.65 4.92 32.65
C GLY A 109 27.59 4.54 31.16
N PRO A 110 28.43 3.61 30.68
CA PRO A 110 28.40 3.15 29.30
C PRO A 110 27.05 2.53 28.88
N LEU A 111 26.39 1.83 29.81
CA LEU A 111 25.09 1.20 29.59
C LEU A 111 23.98 2.22 29.39
N LEU A 112 23.91 3.25 30.24
CA LEU A 112 22.93 4.33 30.10
C LEU A 112 23.17 5.13 28.82
N LEU A 113 24.43 5.35 28.45
CA LEU A 113 24.79 6.05 27.22
C LEU A 113 24.40 5.24 25.98
N GLY A 114 24.63 3.92 25.98
CA GLY A 114 24.18 3.01 24.92
C GLY A 114 22.65 2.91 24.82
N ALA A 115 21.95 2.78 25.95
CA ALA A 115 20.50 2.77 25.98
C ALA A 115 19.90 4.10 25.48
N GLY A 116 20.47 5.24 25.90
CA GLY A 116 20.08 6.56 25.43
C GLY A 116 20.27 6.72 23.93
N ALA A 117 21.39 6.24 23.38
CA ALA A 117 21.67 6.28 21.95
C ALA A 117 20.67 5.47 21.11
N ILE A 118 20.10 4.39 21.66
CA ILE A 118 19.07 3.59 21.00
C ILE A 118 17.68 4.23 21.19
N ILE A 119 17.32 4.61 22.43
CA ILE A 119 15.98 5.09 22.77
C ILE A 119 15.69 6.48 22.17
N ALA A 120 16.68 7.38 22.14
CA ALA A 120 16.47 8.76 21.69
C ALA A 120 15.97 8.87 20.23
N PRO A 121 16.52 8.14 19.24
CA PRO A 121 15.96 8.09 17.89
C PRO A 121 14.50 7.62 17.84
N PHE A 122 14.14 6.58 18.61
CA PHE A 122 12.75 6.09 18.65
C PHE A 122 11.80 7.11 19.27
N MET A 123 12.21 7.76 20.38
CA MET A 123 11.47 8.86 20.99
C MET A 123 11.27 10.02 20.01
N PHE A 124 12.30 10.40 19.26
CA PHE A 124 12.22 11.46 18.26
C PHE A 124 11.25 11.10 17.12
N LEU A 125 11.35 9.88 16.57
CA LEU A 125 10.44 9.39 15.54
C LEU A 125 9.00 9.32 16.02
N ALA A 126 8.78 8.81 17.24
CA ALA A 126 7.46 8.74 17.86
C ALA A 126 6.87 10.15 18.06
N TYR A 127 7.65 11.09 18.61
CA TYR A 127 7.24 12.48 18.80
C TYR A 127 6.88 13.16 17.46
N ARG A 128 7.72 13.00 16.44
CA ARG A 128 7.46 13.56 15.10
C ARG A 128 6.19 12.98 14.50
N ARG A 129 5.97 11.67 14.61
CA ARG A 129 4.77 10.99 14.11
C ARG A 129 3.52 11.44 14.86
N GLN A 130 3.57 11.51 16.18
CA GLN A 130 2.45 11.99 17.01
C GLN A 130 2.07 13.43 16.68
N ARG A 131 3.06 14.32 16.50
CA ARG A 131 2.83 15.71 16.10
C ARG A 131 2.19 15.80 14.71
N ALA A 132 2.63 14.97 13.76
CA ALA A 132 2.01 14.91 12.44
C ALA A 132 0.54 14.45 12.54
N LEU A 133 0.27 13.36 13.25
CA LEU A 133 -1.09 12.82 13.42
C LEU A 133 -2.04 13.79 14.15
N THR A 134 -1.53 14.52 15.14
CA THR A 134 -2.30 15.54 15.85
C THR A 134 -2.65 16.71 14.93
N GLY A 135 -1.78 17.02 13.97
CA GLY A 135 -2.02 18.02 12.94
C GLY A 135 -3.25 17.70 12.08
N ASP A 136 -3.48 16.43 11.71
CA ASP A 136 -4.69 16.06 10.94
C ASP A 136 -5.99 16.35 11.71
N SER A 137 -5.98 16.09 13.02
CA SER A 137 -7.13 16.36 13.90
C SER A 137 -7.38 17.86 14.09
N GLN A 138 -6.32 18.68 14.12
CA GLN A 138 -6.41 20.12 14.34
C GLN A 138 -6.66 20.93 13.07
N GLU A 139 -6.08 20.50 11.95
CA GLU A 139 -6.17 21.22 10.67
C GLU A 139 -7.56 21.02 10.02
N ASN A 140 -8.30 19.97 10.40
CA ASN A 140 -9.64 19.65 9.89
C ASN A 140 -9.71 19.64 8.35
N ARG A 141 -8.62 19.21 7.71
CA ARG A 141 -8.46 19.23 6.24
C ARG A 141 -8.60 17.83 5.68
N VAL A 142 -9.31 17.75 4.56
CA VAL A 142 -9.51 16.53 3.79
C VAL A 142 -8.73 16.62 2.48
N VAL A 143 -8.09 15.51 2.09
CA VAL A 143 -7.43 15.37 0.78
C VAL A 143 -8.21 14.37 -0.05
N ALA A 144 -8.46 14.71 -1.32
CA ALA A 144 -9.06 13.82 -2.29
C ALA A 144 -8.01 13.19 -3.20
N ILE A 145 -8.17 11.91 -3.52
CA ILE A 145 -7.40 11.22 -4.55
C ILE A 145 -8.32 10.43 -5.46
N GLU A 146 -8.02 10.45 -6.76
CA GLU A 146 -8.76 9.73 -7.78
C GLU A 146 -7.87 8.69 -8.44
N GLY A 147 -8.44 7.54 -8.78
CA GLY A 147 -7.72 6.54 -9.54
C GLY A 147 -8.48 5.22 -9.70
N MET A 148 -7.88 4.33 -10.48
CA MET A 148 -8.29 2.93 -10.45
C MET A 148 -8.00 2.38 -9.07
N TRP A 149 -9.00 1.74 -8.46
CA TRP A 149 -8.83 1.11 -7.17
C TRP A 149 -8.31 -0.33 -7.33
N ASP A 150 -7.46 -0.72 -6.40
CA ASP A 150 -6.96 -2.08 -6.22
C ASP A 150 -6.98 -2.40 -4.72
N ILE A 151 -6.82 -3.67 -4.35
CA ILE A 151 -6.76 -4.09 -2.95
C ILE A 151 -5.50 -4.92 -2.69
N VAL A 152 -4.84 -4.63 -1.57
CA VAL A 152 -3.66 -5.37 -1.13
C VAL A 152 -3.91 -5.83 0.30
N GLY A 153 -3.80 -7.13 0.54
CA GLY A 153 -4.14 -7.72 1.83
C GLY A 153 -3.22 -8.86 2.22
N ASN A 154 -2.94 -8.99 3.51
CA ASN A 154 -2.28 -10.14 4.11
C ASN A 154 -3.02 -10.57 5.37
N TYR A 155 -3.74 -11.71 5.28
CA TYR A 155 -4.48 -12.29 6.40
C TYR A 155 -3.59 -12.70 7.58
N SER A 156 -2.32 -13.04 7.35
CA SER A 156 -1.42 -13.44 8.46
C SER A 156 -1.01 -12.26 9.34
N LYS A 157 -1.08 -11.03 8.82
CA LYS A 157 -0.69 -9.81 9.52
C LYS A 157 -1.86 -8.89 9.87
N ASP A 158 -3.09 -9.29 9.51
CA ASP A 158 -4.30 -8.44 9.64
C ASP A 158 -4.12 -7.06 8.96
N GLU A 159 -3.42 -7.07 7.82
CA GLU A 159 -3.05 -5.87 7.07
C GLU A 159 -3.82 -5.83 5.76
N PHE A 160 -4.87 -5.01 5.70
CA PHE A 160 -5.72 -4.85 4.52
C PHE A 160 -5.78 -3.39 4.06
N TYR A 161 -5.54 -3.16 2.78
CA TYR A 161 -5.44 -1.84 2.19
C TYR A 161 -6.26 -1.74 0.90
N LEU A 162 -6.96 -0.61 0.77
CA LEU A 162 -7.48 -0.09 -0.48
C LEU A 162 -6.40 0.79 -1.11
N VAL A 163 -6.04 0.52 -2.36
CA VAL A 163 -5.07 1.29 -3.13
C VAL A 163 -5.82 2.13 -4.15
N VAL A 164 -5.71 3.46 -4.07
CA VAL A 164 -6.32 4.40 -5.03
C VAL A 164 -5.26 5.39 -5.47
N GLY A 165 -5.04 5.54 -6.78
CA GLY A 165 -4.04 6.48 -7.30
C GLY A 165 -2.64 6.28 -6.70
N GLY A 166 -2.28 5.05 -6.32
CA GLY A 166 -1.00 4.72 -5.68
C GLY A 166 -0.94 4.97 -4.17
N LYS A 167 -1.98 5.49 -3.53
CA LYS A 167 -2.06 5.64 -2.06
C LYS A 167 -2.70 4.41 -1.43
N ARG A 168 -2.07 3.90 -0.36
CA ARG A 168 -2.59 2.78 0.45
C ARG A 168 -3.38 3.33 1.64
N LEU A 169 -4.66 3.02 1.68
CA LEU A 169 -5.62 3.42 2.73
C LEU A 169 -6.04 2.17 3.49
N LYS A 170 -5.90 2.15 4.81
CA LYS A 170 -6.22 0.97 5.61
C LYS A 170 -7.73 0.74 5.62
N ILE A 171 -8.15 -0.50 5.40
CA ILE A 171 -9.56 -0.92 5.41
C ILE A 171 -9.77 -2.10 6.36
N SER A 172 -11.03 -2.34 6.75
CA SER A 172 -11.37 -3.49 7.58
C SER A 172 -11.30 -4.80 6.77
N PRO A 173 -11.10 -5.96 7.44
CA PRO A 173 -11.11 -7.26 6.76
C PRO A 173 -12.44 -7.51 6.02
N ARG A 174 -13.56 -7.11 6.63
CA ARG A 174 -14.89 -7.19 6.00
C ARG A 174 -14.99 -6.35 4.72
N ALA A 175 -14.42 -5.14 4.73
CA ALA A 175 -14.38 -4.30 3.55
C ALA A 175 -13.48 -4.88 2.46
N PHE A 176 -12.36 -5.49 2.85
CA PHE A 176 -11.46 -6.19 1.93
C PHE A 176 -12.14 -7.37 1.25
N ASP A 177 -12.78 -8.26 2.03
CA ASP A 177 -13.50 -9.43 1.48
C ASP A 177 -14.63 -9.00 0.54
N PHE A 178 -15.36 -7.94 0.89
CA PHE A 178 -16.39 -7.39 0.03
C PHE A 178 -15.82 -6.86 -1.28
N LEU A 179 -14.80 -6.00 -1.23
CA LEU A 179 -14.17 -5.42 -2.42
C LEU A 179 -13.48 -6.47 -3.29
N ARG A 180 -12.94 -7.54 -2.69
CA ARG A 180 -12.32 -8.65 -3.42
C ARG A 180 -13.27 -9.38 -4.35
N SER A 181 -14.57 -9.31 -4.08
CA SER A 181 -15.62 -9.90 -4.93
C SER A 181 -16.11 -8.95 -6.05
N ARG A 182 -15.53 -7.75 -6.17
CA ARG A 182 -15.96 -6.69 -7.08
C ARG A 182 -14.89 -6.36 -8.12
N GLY A 183 -15.35 -6.05 -9.33
CA GLY A 183 -14.48 -5.62 -10.40
C GLY A 183 -13.82 -4.28 -10.09
N SER A 184 -12.54 -4.13 -10.45
CA SER A 184 -11.79 -2.87 -10.34
C SER A 184 -12.54 -1.75 -11.07
N GLY A 185 -12.58 -0.57 -10.47
CA GLY A 185 -13.26 0.60 -11.02
C GLY A 185 -12.52 1.89 -10.72
N TYR A 186 -13.05 3.01 -11.23
CA TYR A 186 -12.53 4.33 -10.93
C TYR A 186 -13.19 4.86 -9.65
N LEU A 187 -12.40 5.34 -8.70
CA LEU A 187 -12.86 5.75 -7.39
C LEU A 187 -12.19 7.05 -6.97
N ARG A 188 -12.96 7.96 -6.36
CA ARG A 188 -12.45 9.09 -5.58
C ARG A 188 -12.52 8.73 -4.11
N ALA A 189 -11.38 8.80 -3.43
CA ALA A 189 -11.27 8.59 -1.99
C ALA A 189 -10.90 9.90 -1.31
N TYR A 190 -11.63 10.25 -0.27
CA TYR A 190 -11.33 11.33 0.63
C TYR A 190 -10.63 10.74 1.87
N TYR A 191 -9.48 11.29 2.23
CA TYR A 191 -8.67 10.74 3.32
C TYR A 191 -7.93 11.84 4.08
N ALA A 192 -7.57 11.55 5.33
CA ALA A 192 -6.71 12.40 6.15
C ALA A 192 -5.24 12.15 5.81
N GLU A 193 -4.48 13.18 5.46
CA GLU A 193 -3.20 13.03 4.75
C GLU A 193 -2.13 12.28 5.57
N LYS A 194 -1.93 12.66 6.83
CA LYS A 194 -0.81 12.16 7.65
C LYS A 194 -1.16 10.80 8.26
N SER A 195 -2.42 10.60 8.64
CA SER A 195 -2.95 9.36 9.23
C SER A 195 -3.37 8.32 8.18
N LYS A 196 -3.61 8.72 6.93
CA LYS A 196 -4.05 7.86 5.82
C LYS A 196 -5.37 7.12 6.11
N VAL A 197 -6.21 7.70 6.95
CA VAL A 197 -7.53 7.17 7.28
C VAL A 197 -8.51 7.55 6.18
N LEU A 198 -9.23 6.56 5.65
CA LEU A 198 -10.31 6.77 4.67
C LEU A 198 -11.52 7.42 5.36
N LEU A 199 -12.00 8.53 4.80
CA LEU A 199 -13.05 9.37 5.37
C LEU A 199 -14.37 9.24 4.62
N SER A 200 -14.32 9.24 3.29
CA SER A 200 -15.42 8.87 2.39
C SER A 200 -14.86 8.36 1.07
N ALA A 201 -15.70 7.71 0.26
CA ALA A 201 -15.33 7.27 -1.08
C ALA A 201 -16.55 7.25 -2.00
N GLU A 202 -16.33 7.57 -3.27
CA GLU A 202 -17.33 7.50 -4.34
C GLU A 202 -16.76 6.79 -5.58
N VAL A 203 -17.60 5.98 -6.23
CA VAL A 203 -17.33 5.40 -7.55
C VAL A 203 -17.61 6.46 -8.60
N LEU A 204 -16.60 6.76 -9.39
CA LEU A 204 -16.68 7.69 -10.49
C LEU A 204 -16.96 6.93 -11.79
N PRO A 205 -17.69 7.52 -12.75
CA PRO A 205 -17.74 6.99 -14.10
C PRO A 205 -16.32 6.94 -14.66
N MET A 206 -15.96 5.86 -15.38
CA MET A 206 -14.64 5.76 -15.99
C MET A 206 -14.41 6.94 -16.95
N PRO A 207 -13.30 7.68 -16.82
CA PRO A 207 -13.01 8.79 -17.72
C PRO A 207 -12.85 8.28 -19.16
N GLU A 208 -13.59 8.87 -20.10
CA GLU A 208 -13.69 8.44 -21.51
C GLU A 208 -12.34 8.35 -22.23
N GLU A 209 -11.35 9.14 -21.83
CA GLU A 209 -10.00 9.12 -22.41
C GLU A 209 -9.26 7.79 -22.20
N LYS A 210 -9.53 7.06 -21.12
CA LYS A 210 -8.94 5.73 -20.89
C LYS A 210 -9.65 4.61 -21.64
N LEU A 211 -10.93 4.78 -21.94
CA LEU A 211 -11.71 3.82 -22.73
C LEU A 211 -11.25 3.75 -24.20
N LYS A 212 -10.68 4.84 -24.73
CA LYS A 212 -10.18 4.89 -26.11
C LYS A 212 -8.84 4.17 -26.28
N ASN A 213 -7.93 4.28 -25.31
CA ASN A 213 -6.61 3.64 -25.38
C ASN A 213 -6.66 2.11 -25.20
N ASP A 214 -7.55 1.59 -24.36
CA ASP A 214 -7.73 0.13 -24.21
C ASP A 214 -8.44 -0.51 -25.41
N LYS A 215 -9.28 0.25 -26.13
CA LYS A 215 -9.89 -0.22 -27.39
C LYS A 215 -8.89 -0.25 -28.54
N LEU A 216 -8.06 0.78 -28.68
CA LEU A 216 -7.02 0.83 -29.71
C LEU A 216 -5.99 -0.30 -29.55
N LYS A 217 -5.61 -0.64 -28.31
CA LYS A 217 -4.70 -1.77 -28.06
C LYS A 217 -5.28 -3.15 -28.37
N ASN A 218 -6.61 -3.29 -28.35
CA ASN A 218 -7.27 -4.57 -28.61
C ASN A 218 -7.67 -4.73 -30.09
N GLU A 219 -7.88 -3.64 -30.82
CA GLU A 219 -8.16 -3.68 -32.28
C GLU A 219 -6.90 -4.01 -33.10
N ASP A 220 -5.71 -3.53 -32.70
CA ASP A 220 -4.45 -3.84 -33.39
C ASP A 220 -4.00 -5.32 -33.26
N ILE A 221 -4.63 -6.09 -32.35
CA ILE A 221 -4.33 -7.52 -32.15
C ILE A 221 -5.38 -8.41 -32.86
N ALA A 222 -6.55 -7.88 -33.20
CA ALA A 222 -7.65 -8.66 -33.79
C ALA A 222 -7.59 -8.78 -35.32
N ASP A 223 -6.89 -7.87 -36.02
CA ASP A 223 -6.86 -7.84 -37.49
C ASP A 223 -5.51 -8.26 -38.11
N GLY A 224 -4.67 -8.97 -37.34
CA GLY A 224 -3.28 -9.28 -37.70
C GLY A 224 -2.97 -10.73 -38.11
N GLU A 225 -3.92 -11.51 -38.65
CA GLU A 225 -3.59 -12.79 -39.30
C GLU A 225 -3.52 -12.63 -40.83
N GLY A 226 -2.31 -12.39 -41.34
CA GLY A 226 -2.04 -12.34 -42.77
C GLY A 226 -0.56 -12.15 -43.08
N GLN A 227 0.13 -13.27 -43.28
CA GLN A 227 1.52 -13.42 -43.76
C GLN A 227 2.01 -12.30 -44.69
N HIS A 228 3.22 -11.78 -44.47
CA HIS A 228 4.22 -11.74 -45.54
C HIS A 228 5.66 -11.73 -44.98
N ASP A 229 6.42 -12.65 -45.57
CA ASP A 229 7.81 -13.01 -45.36
C ASP A 229 8.77 -11.94 -45.95
N ARG A 230 9.95 -11.79 -45.32
CA ARG A 230 11.21 -11.17 -45.81
C ARG A 230 11.28 -9.65 -46.08
N LEU A 231 12.20 -8.98 -45.39
CA LEU A 231 13.49 -8.55 -45.96
C LEU A 231 14.35 -7.87 -44.88
N ALA A 232 15.59 -8.35 -44.76
CA ALA A 232 16.66 -7.68 -44.05
C ALA A 232 17.00 -6.36 -44.75
N VAL A 233 17.07 -5.27 -43.98
CA VAL A 233 17.78 -4.05 -44.38
C VAL A 233 18.48 -3.52 -43.12
N ASP A 234 19.80 -3.67 -43.10
CA ASP A 234 20.71 -2.90 -42.28
C ASP A 234 20.49 -1.42 -42.51
N THR A 235 20.27 -0.65 -41.44
CA THR A 235 20.68 0.75 -41.39
C THR A 235 20.74 1.23 -39.94
N GLU A 236 21.96 1.30 -39.41
CA GLU A 236 22.30 2.28 -38.37
C GLU A 236 22.00 3.70 -38.90
N PRO A 237 21.73 4.64 -38.00
CA PRO A 237 22.78 5.61 -37.78
C PRO A 237 23.01 5.96 -36.30
N GLU A 238 24.31 6.06 -36.00
CA GLU A 238 24.88 6.85 -34.92
C GLU A 238 24.30 8.28 -34.90
N GLY A 239 24.13 8.83 -33.69
CA GLY A 239 23.66 10.19 -33.51
C GLY A 239 23.64 10.62 -32.06
N ASP A 240 24.84 10.86 -31.52
CA ASP A 240 25.13 11.58 -30.28
C ASP A 240 24.25 12.84 -30.11
N ILE A 241 23.54 12.95 -28.98
CA ILE A 241 23.16 14.25 -28.42
C ILE A 241 23.32 14.23 -26.88
N VAL A 242 24.53 14.62 -26.49
CA VAL A 242 24.88 15.63 -25.46
C VAL A 242 23.93 15.81 -24.27
N ILE A 243 24.47 15.42 -23.12
CA ILE A 243 24.11 15.84 -21.76
C ILE A 243 24.28 17.35 -21.65
N ASP A 244 23.22 18.08 -21.27
CA ASP A 244 23.38 19.45 -20.76
C ASP A 244 22.85 19.59 -19.33
N ARG A 245 23.78 20.06 -18.49
CA ARG A 245 23.62 20.30 -17.06
C ARG A 245 22.82 21.57 -16.86
N TYR A 246 21.74 21.49 -16.09
CA TYR A 246 21.27 22.63 -15.31
C TYR A 246 21.50 22.39 -13.82
N ALA A 247 22.67 22.85 -13.38
CA ALA A 247 22.90 23.29 -12.02
C ALA A 247 22.86 24.82 -12.04
N GLN A 248 21.94 25.42 -11.28
CA GLN A 248 22.03 26.75 -10.65
C GLN A 248 20.78 26.88 -9.76
N GLN A 249 20.84 26.70 -8.43
CA GLN A 249 21.50 27.55 -7.44
C GLN A 249 20.85 28.93 -7.35
N GLN A 250 19.80 29.05 -6.52
CA GLN A 250 19.43 30.30 -5.83
C GLN A 250 19.02 29.93 -4.39
N THR A 251 19.96 29.95 -3.44
CA THR A 251 20.20 31.05 -2.49
C THR A 251 18.94 31.60 -1.82
N ALA A 252 18.75 31.18 -0.57
CA ALA A 252 17.93 31.85 0.42
C ALA A 252 18.43 33.28 0.69
N PRO A 253 17.54 34.25 0.97
CA PRO A 253 17.89 35.41 1.76
C PRO A 253 17.65 35.11 3.25
N GLN A 254 18.73 35.26 4.02
CA GLN A 254 18.67 35.55 5.45
C GLN A 254 17.86 36.83 5.67
N THR A 255 16.97 36.85 6.66
CA THR A 255 16.55 38.11 7.27
C THR A 255 16.83 38.03 8.76
N GLU A 256 17.83 38.81 9.12
CA GLU A 256 18.38 39.02 10.44
C GLU A 256 17.45 39.93 11.26
N LYS A 257 17.26 39.52 12.52
CA LYS A 257 16.99 40.30 13.75
C LYS A 257 16.40 41.70 13.61
N GLN A 258 15.34 41.94 14.39
CA GLN A 258 15.34 43.06 15.35
C GLN A 258 14.33 42.80 16.48
N HIS A 259 14.88 42.58 17.67
CA HIS A 259 14.24 42.85 18.96
C HIS A 259 14.36 44.36 19.22
N PRO A 260 13.35 44.99 19.84
CA PRO A 260 13.62 45.99 20.86
C PRO A 260 13.15 45.48 22.22
N LEU A 261 13.96 45.79 23.23
CA LEU A 261 13.52 45.89 24.62
C LEU A 261 12.71 47.18 24.76
N GLU A 262 11.61 47.11 25.51
CA GLU A 262 11.28 48.02 26.62
C GLU A 262 10.37 47.28 27.60
#